data_AF-A0A0Q8DQE2-F1
#
_entry.id   AF-A0A0Q8DQE2-F1
#
_cell.length_a   1.000
_cell.length_b   1.000
_cell.length_c   1.000
_cell.angle_alpha   90.00
_cell.angle_beta   90.00
_cell.angle_gamma   90.00
#
_symmetry.space_group_name_H-M   'P 1'
#
loop_
_entity.id
_entity.type
_entity.pdbx_description
1 polymer ?
#
loop_
_entity_poly.entity_id
_entity_poly.type
_entity_poly.pdbx_seq_one_letter_code
_entity_poly.pdbx_strand_id
1 'polypeptide(L)'
;MSTTSGVTFRDRQGHRIGTLSVANVLAWLAIVVPIVVVAEVTRSSAPTSPWWPALVLVLLAIASAELPDSMFPLTTVLASAGWWIAVVEQVRLGPTLVVALGLLVFHVAAGHAALGPQGRDDDGAVLRGVVTRTAAVGALTVVLGAVADVTTGRVDVPPAGLGLALLAAGALPWLAGRWKRSGAGH
;
A
#
# COMPACT_ATOMS: atom_id res chain seq x y z
N MET A 1 33.62 -7.41 2.41
CA MET A 1 33.39 -5.94 2.40
C MET A 1 32.34 -5.65 1.35
N SER A 2 31.10 -5.36 1.76
CA SER A 2 30.03 -5.05 0.81
C SER A 2 30.09 -3.56 0.48
N THR A 3 30.51 -3.22 -0.73
CA THR A 3 30.48 -1.85 -1.26
C THR A 3 29.03 -1.39 -1.32
N THR A 4 28.60 -0.56 -0.36
CA THR A 4 27.33 0.15 -0.43
C THR A 4 27.42 1.17 -1.56
N SER A 5 27.00 0.76 -2.76
CA SER A 5 26.88 1.60 -3.95
C SER A 5 25.74 2.60 -3.76
N GLY A 6 26.05 3.74 -3.13
CA GLY A 6 25.11 4.83 -2.93
C GLY A 6 25.82 6.18 -2.93
N VAL A 7 25.23 7.16 -3.59
CA VAL A 7 25.72 8.54 -3.60
C VAL A 7 25.22 9.22 -2.33
N THR A 8 26.14 9.63 -1.45
CA THR A 8 25.83 10.41 -0.25
C THR A 8 25.76 11.90 -0.61
N PHE A 9 24.62 12.53 -0.33
CA PHE A 9 24.51 13.98 -0.43
C PHE A 9 24.79 14.60 0.93
N ARG A 10 25.74 15.53 0.97
CA ARG A 10 26.06 16.34 2.14
C ARG A 10 25.74 17.80 1.86
N ASP A 11 25.29 18.52 2.89
CA ASP A 11 25.10 19.95 2.79
C ASP A 11 26.47 20.68 2.80
N ARG A 12 26.43 22.00 2.64
CA ARG A 12 27.65 22.84 2.69
C ARG A 12 28.33 22.83 4.07
N GLN A 13 27.66 22.34 5.11
CA GLN A 13 28.16 22.22 6.48
C GLN A 13 28.66 20.80 6.79
N GLY A 14 28.62 19.87 5.83
CA GLY A 14 29.03 18.48 6.00
C GLY A 14 27.97 17.55 6.60
N HIS A 15 26.76 18.03 6.92
CA HIS A 15 25.67 17.20 7.38
C HIS A 15 25.16 16.31 6.26
N ARG A 16 24.91 15.04 6.57
CA ARG A 16 24.39 14.07 5.62
C ARG A 16 22.89 14.34 5.40
N ILE A 17 22.54 14.85 4.23
CA ILE A 17 21.15 15.14 3.84
C ILE A 17 20.44 13.85 3.43
N GLY A 18 21.16 12.95 2.77
CA GLY A 18 20.57 11.67 2.36
C GLY A 18 21.55 10.76 1.62
N THR A 19 21.09 9.57 1.33
CA THR A 19 21.76 8.65 0.42
C THR A 19 20.83 8.21 -0.67
N LEU A 20 21.22 8.49 -1.90
CA LEU A 20 20.62 7.84 -3.06
C LEU A 20 21.26 6.47 -3.20
N SER A 21 20.56 5.46 -2.71
CA SER A 21 20.90 4.07 -2.95
C SER A 21 19.88 3.47 -3.92
N VAL A 22 20.31 2.48 -4.71
CA VAL A 22 19.40 1.72 -5.58
C VAL A 22 18.25 1.13 -4.76
N ALA A 23 18.55 0.66 -3.54
CA ALA A 23 17.54 0.13 -2.63
C ALA A 23 16.48 1.18 -2.26
N ASN A 24 16.87 2.42 -1.97
CA ASN A 24 15.93 3.51 -1.64
C ASN A 24 15.06 3.87 -2.85
N VAL A 25 15.64 3.92 -4.05
CA VAL A 25 14.89 4.17 -5.29
C VAL A 25 13.90 3.05 -5.56
N LEU A 26 14.31 1.78 -5.39
CA LEU A 26 13.42 0.64 -5.57
C LEU A 26 12.29 0.62 -4.54
N ALA A 27 12.57 0.95 -3.28
CA ALA A 27 11.55 1.06 -2.24
C ALA A 27 10.54 2.18 -2.55
N TRP A 28 11.02 3.34 -3.02
CA TRP A 28 10.16 4.44 -3.44
C TRP A 28 9.28 4.05 -4.63
N LEU A 29 9.88 3.44 -5.65
CA LEU A 29 9.14 2.96 -6.84
C LEU A 29 8.11 1.89 -6.48
N ALA A 30 8.41 1.00 -5.53
CA ALA A 30 7.48 -0.01 -5.04
C ALA A 30 6.24 0.61 -4.35
N ILE A 31 6.32 1.85 -3.88
CA ILE A 31 5.17 2.60 -3.36
C ILE A 31 4.48 3.36 -4.50
N VAL A 32 5.19 4.10 -5.34
CA VAL A 32 4.53 5.00 -6.30
C VAL A 32 3.95 4.25 -7.51
N VAL A 33 4.67 3.28 -8.07
CA VAL A 33 4.28 2.60 -9.32
C VAL A 33 2.93 1.87 -9.21
N PRO A 34 2.62 1.11 -8.15
CA PRO A 34 1.32 0.46 -8.03
C PRO A 34 0.13 1.42 -8.10
N ILE A 35 0.26 2.63 -7.54
CA ILE A 35 -0.82 3.64 -7.60
C ILE A 35 -0.96 4.24 -8.99
N VAL A 36 0.16 4.46 -9.70
CA VAL A 36 0.11 4.87 -11.10
C VAL A 36 -0.63 3.82 -11.94
N VAL A 37 -0.34 2.53 -11.72
CA VAL A 37 -1.02 1.42 -12.39
C VAL A 37 -2.52 1.39 -12.03
N VAL A 38 -2.88 1.50 -10.74
CA VAL A 38 -4.27 1.56 -10.30
C VAL A 38 -5.02 2.72 -10.97
N ALA A 39 -4.41 3.92 -11.01
CA ALA A 39 -5.00 5.08 -11.62
C ALA A 39 -5.25 4.90 -13.12
N GLU A 40 -4.29 4.31 -13.84
CA GLU A 40 -4.44 4.04 -15.28
C GLU A 40 -5.49 2.96 -15.58
N VAL A 41 -5.51 1.88 -14.78
CA VAL A 41 -6.53 0.83 -14.91
C VAL A 41 -7.92 1.38 -14.61
N THR A 42 -8.04 2.30 -13.64
CA THR A 42 -9.30 3.00 -13.34
C THR A 42 -9.75 3.86 -14.51
N ARG A 43 -8.85 4.69 -15.06
CA ARG A 43 -9.15 5.55 -16.22
C ARG A 43 -9.54 4.76 -17.46
N SER A 44 -8.83 3.68 -17.76
CA SER A 44 -9.15 2.81 -18.90
C SER A 44 -10.46 2.04 -18.72
N SER A 45 -10.84 1.73 -17.47
CA SER A 45 -12.13 1.09 -17.15
C SER A 45 -13.29 2.07 -17.12
N ALA A 46 -13.04 3.37 -16.91
CA ALA A 46 -14.04 4.44 -16.90
C ALA A 46 -13.54 5.69 -17.66
N PRO A 47 -13.55 5.67 -19.01
CA PRO A 47 -12.94 6.74 -19.82
C PRO A 47 -13.60 8.11 -19.68
N THR A 48 -14.87 8.14 -19.27
CA THR A 48 -15.65 9.36 -19.01
C THR A 48 -15.38 9.97 -17.64
N SER A 49 -14.65 9.27 -16.76
CA SER A 49 -14.31 9.77 -15.43
C SER A 49 -13.37 10.99 -15.49
N PRO A 50 -13.47 11.93 -14.53
CA PRO A 50 -12.55 13.06 -14.47
C PRO A 50 -11.11 12.57 -14.28
N TRP A 51 -10.14 13.26 -14.89
CA TRP A 51 -8.73 12.86 -14.85
C TRP A 51 -8.00 13.26 -13.56
N TRP A 52 -8.46 14.31 -12.88
CA TRP A 52 -7.77 14.90 -11.72
C TRP A 52 -7.62 13.95 -10.51
N PRO A 53 -8.52 12.98 -10.21
CA PRO A 53 -8.31 12.07 -9.09
C PRO A 53 -7.05 11.22 -9.27
N ALA A 54 -6.70 10.82 -10.49
CA ALA A 54 -5.45 10.12 -10.77
C ALA A 54 -4.24 10.95 -10.31
N LEU A 55 -4.22 12.25 -10.62
CA LEU A 55 -3.15 13.14 -10.21
C LEU A 55 -3.06 13.24 -8.68
N VAL A 56 -4.19 13.41 -8.00
CA VAL A 56 -4.25 13.47 -6.53
C VAL A 56 -3.73 12.18 -5.90
N LEU A 57 -4.10 11.02 -6.44
CA LEU A 57 -3.62 9.72 -5.95
C LEU A 57 -2.12 9.54 -6.13
N VAL A 58 -1.56 9.96 -7.26
CA VAL A 58 -0.12 9.92 -7.49
C VAL A 58 0.62 10.84 -6.52
N LEU A 59 0.11 12.05 -6.27
CA LEU A 59 0.71 12.96 -5.29
C LEU A 59 0.65 12.40 -3.87
N LEU A 60 -0.46 11.76 -3.49
CA LEU A 60 -0.58 11.08 -2.20
C LEU A 60 0.36 9.86 -2.10
N ALA A 61 0.57 9.13 -3.19
CA ALA A 61 1.52 8.02 -3.23
C ALA A 61 2.97 8.51 -3.07
N ILE A 62 3.33 9.63 -3.69
CA ILE A 62 4.63 10.29 -3.49
C ILE A 62 4.77 10.72 -2.04
N ALA A 63 3.77 11.40 -1.47
CA ALA A 63 3.79 11.79 -0.05
C ALA A 63 3.89 10.57 0.89
N SER A 64 3.26 9.45 0.52
CA SER A 64 3.36 8.17 1.24
C SER A 64 4.76 7.57 1.18
N ALA A 65 5.47 7.73 0.06
CA ALA A 65 6.84 7.26 -0.10
C ALA A 65 7.84 8.11 0.71
N GLU A 66 7.60 9.42 0.81
CA GLU A 66 8.42 10.32 1.64
C GLU A 66 8.12 10.18 3.14
N LEU A 67 6.86 9.89 3.50
CA LEU A 67 6.36 9.85 4.87
C LEU A 67 5.54 8.57 5.14
N PRO A 68 6.17 7.38 5.13
CA PRO A 68 5.45 6.11 5.22
C PRO A 68 4.74 5.88 6.56
N ASP A 69 5.19 6.51 7.65
CA ASP A 69 4.55 6.42 8.97
C ASP A 69 3.29 7.29 9.12
N SER A 70 3.05 8.19 8.17
CA SER A 70 1.94 9.14 8.20
C SER A 70 0.58 8.49 7.90
N MET A 71 -0.46 9.31 7.77
CA MET A 71 -1.79 8.87 7.32
C MET A 71 -1.89 8.79 5.79
N PHE A 72 -0.91 9.30 5.03
CA PHE A 72 -0.96 9.32 3.56
C PHE A 72 -1.16 7.95 2.92
N PRO A 73 -0.49 6.86 3.37
CA PRO A 73 -0.73 5.54 2.78
C PRO A 73 -2.18 5.09 2.92
N LEU A 74 -2.76 5.25 4.12
CA LEU A 74 -4.14 4.88 4.36
C LEU A 74 -5.10 5.70 3.50
N THR A 75 -4.90 7.02 3.47
CA THR A 75 -5.70 7.92 2.63
C THR A 75 -5.60 7.56 1.15
N THR A 76 -4.41 7.19 0.67
CA THR A 76 -4.19 6.77 -0.73
C THR A 76 -4.98 5.52 -1.07
N VAL A 77 -4.96 4.50 -0.20
CA VAL A 77 -5.71 3.25 -0.41
C VAL A 77 -7.23 3.53 -0.43
N LEU A 78 -7.73 4.27 0.55
CA LEU A 78 -9.16 4.59 0.66
C LEU A 78 -9.65 5.44 -0.51
N ALA A 79 -8.90 6.48 -0.88
CA ALA A 79 -9.24 7.33 -2.02
C ALA A 79 -9.21 6.55 -3.34
N SER A 80 -8.22 5.66 -3.54
CA SER A 80 -8.12 4.84 -4.74
C SER A 80 -9.28 3.85 -4.85
N ALA A 81 -9.56 3.11 -3.77
CA ALA A 81 -10.67 2.16 -3.74
C ALA A 81 -12.03 2.86 -3.89
N GLY A 82 -12.22 3.99 -3.19
CA GLY A 82 -13.43 4.80 -3.30
C GLY A 82 -13.64 5.35 -4.70
N TRP A 83 -12.58 5.83 -5.36
CA TRP A 83 -12.66 6.30 -6.74
C TRP A 83 -13.04 5.17 -7.70
N TRP A 84 -12.38 4.00 -7.61
CA TRP A 84 -12.74 2.82 -8.40
C TRP A 84 -14.22 2.47 -8.27
N ILE A 85 -14.73 2.35 -7.05
CA ILE A 85 -16.14 2.02 -6.77
C ILE A 85 -17.07 3.10 -7.34
N ALA A 86 -16.70 4.36 -7.27
CA ALA A 86 -17.54 5.48 -7.70
C ALA A 86 -17.66 5.60 -9.22
N VAL A 87 -16.63 5.22 -9.99
CA VAL A 87 -16.60 5.48 -11.45
C VAL A 87 -16.67 4.23 -12.32
N VAL A 88 -16.36 3.04 -11.80
CA VAL A 88 -16.38 1.80 -12.59
C VAL A 88 -17.73 1.12 -12.47
N GLU A 89 -18.56 1.27 -13.50
CA GLU A 89 -19.92 0.72 -13.53
C GLU A 89 -19.95 -0.80 -13.81
N GLN A 90 -19.01 -1.30 -14.61
CA GLN A 90 -18.89 -2.72 -14.99
C GLN A 90 -17.65 -3.34 -14.36
N VAL A 91 -17.85 -4.09 -13.29
CA VAL A 91 -16.77 -4.79 -12.59
C VAL A 91 -16.30 -5.99 -13.43
N ARG A 92 -15.09 -5.89 -14.00
CA ARG A 92 -14.45 -6.98 -14.74
C ARG A 92 -13.33 -7.57 -13.90
N LEU A 93 -13.28 -8.91 -13.81
CA LEU A 93 -12.32 -9.63 -12.96
C LEU A 93 -10.86 -9.17 -13.19
N GLY A 94 -10.41 -9.06 -14.45
CA GLY A 94 -9.03 -8.69 -14.78
C GLY A 94 -8.61 -7.33 -14.19
N PRO A 95 -9.26 -6.21 -14.60
CA PRO A 95 -8.99 -4.90 -14.04
C PRO A 95 -9.15 -4.83 -12.51
N THR A 96 -10.19 -5.47 -11.95
CA THR A 96 -10.41 -5.52 -10.49
C THR A 96 -9.25 -6.20 -9.77
N LEU A 97 -8.72 -7.31 -10.30
CA LEU A 97 -7.55 -7.98 -9.74
C LEU A 97 -6.30 -7.10 -9.80
N VAL A 98 -6.08 -6.38 -10.91
CA VAL A 98 -4.93 -5.47 -11.03
C VAL A 98 -5.02 -4.35 -9.99
N VAL A 99 -6.20 -3.77 -9.79
CA VAL A 99 -6.41 -2.73 -8.77
C VAL A 99 -6.20 -3.27 -7.37
N ALA A 100 -6.79 -4.44 -7.07
CA ALA A 100 -6.63 -5.12 -5.79
C ALA A 100 -5.16 -5.38 -5.44
N LEU A 101 -4.42 -5.96 -6.39
CA LEU A 101 -3.01 -6.26 -6.24
C LEU A 101 -2.17 -4.98 -6.15
N GLY A 102 -2.48 -3.96 -6.94
CA GLY A 102 -1.79 -2.67 -6.89
C GLY A 102 -1.93 -2.00 -5.51
N LEU A 103 -3.14 -1.97 -4.95
CA LEU A 103 -3.38 -1.43 -3.61
C LEU A 103 -2.74 -2.27 -2.52
N LEU A 104 -2.74 -3.60 -2.67
CA LEU A 104 -2.06 -4.50 -1.74
C LEU A 104 -0.54 -4.29 -1.75
N VAL A 105 0.09 -4.23 -2.93
CA VAL A 105 1.53 -3.99 -3.07
C VAL A 105 1.89 -2.63 -2.49
N PHE A 106 1.13 -1.58 -2.82
CA PHE A 106 1.30 -0.26 -2.23
C PHE A 106 1.28 -0.31 -0.70
N HIS A 107 0.25 -0.94 -0.13
CA HIS A 107 0.04 -0.97 1.31
C HIS A 107 1.14 -1.75 2.04
N VAL A 108 1.58 -2.88 1.48
CA VAL A 108 2.70 -3.66 2.01
C VAL A 108 4.02 -2.90 1.88
N ALA A 109 4.27 -2.25 0.74
CA ALA A 109 5.49 -1.47 0.52
C ALA A 109 5.57 -0.27 1.47
N ALA A 110 4.48 0.48 1.63
CA ALA A 110 4.41 1.59 2.58
C ALA A 110 4.56 1.11 4.04
N GLY A 111 3.90 0.02 4.40
CA GLY A 111 4.04 -0.60 5.73
C GLY A 111 5.45 -1.13 5.99
N HIS A 112 6.15 -1.65 4.98
CA HIS A 112 7.54 -2.06 5.10
C HIS A 112 8.47 -0.85 5.26
N ALA A 113 8.26 0.21 4.48
CA ALA A 113 9.03 1.44 4.58
C ALA A 113 8.87 2.12 5.95
N ALA A 114 7.68 2.04 6.55
CA ALA A 114 7.37 2.52 7.89
C ALA A 114 8.18 1.81 9.00
N LEU A 115 8.47 0.52 8.84
CA LEU A 115 9.24 -0.25 9.84
C LEU A 115 10.72 0.17 9.93
N GLY A 116 11.26 0.83 8.91
CA GLY A 116 12.66 1.26 8.90
C GLY A 116 13.67 0.09 8.93
N PRO A 117 14.97 0.37 9.20
CA PRO A 117 16.02 -0.65 9.21
C PRO A 117 15.88 -1.65 10.36
N GLN A 118 16.23 -2.92 10.13
CA GLN A 118 16.20 -3.97 11.15
C GLN A 118 17.07 -3.62 12.38
N GLY A 119 16.49 -3.68 13.58
CA GLY A 119 17.19 -3.48 14.85
C GLY A 119 16.80 -2.23 15.66
N ARG A 120 15.66 -1.60 15.35
CA ARG A 120 15.10 -0.48 16.14
C ARG A 120 14.05 -1.02 17.12
N ASP A 121 14.15 -0.66 18.41
CA ASP A 121 13.23 -1.13 19.46
C ASP A 121 11.75 -0.72 19.23
N ASP A 122 11.48 0.24 18.33
CA ASP A 122 10.14 0.71 17.94
C ASP A 122 9.36 -0.28 17.05
N ASP A 123 10.00 -1.38 16.61
CA ASP A 123 9.42 -2.38 15.69
C ASP A 123 8.06 -2.90 16.17
N GLY A 124 7.84 -3.09 17.47
CA GLY A 124 6.60 -3.68 18.00
C GLY A 124 5.37 -2.77 17.98
N ALA A 125 5.55 -1.46 18.07
CA ALA A 125 4.45 -0.48 18.02
C ALA A 125 4.10 -0.13 16.58
N VAL A 126 5.12 0.05 15.72
CA VAL A 126 4.94 0.28 14.28
C VAL A 126 4.32 -0.93 13.61
N LEU A 127 4.78 -2.15 13.91
CA LEU A 127 4.20 -3.38 13.37
C LEU A 127 2.75 -3.55 13.82
N ARG A 128 2.41 -3.24 15.08
CA ARG A 128 1.01 -3.22 15.53
C ARG A 128 0.21 -2.16 14.78
N GLY A 129 0.74 -0.96 14.59
CA GLY A 129 0.10 0.10 13.81
C GLY A 129 -0.21 -0.34 12.39
N VAL A 130 0.77 -0.90 11.68
CA VAL A 130 0.62 -1.44 10.32
C VAL A 130 -0.41 -2.56 10.29
N VAL A 131 -0.34 -3.54 11.20
CA VAL A 131 -1.31 -4.65 11.28
C VAL A 131 -2.73 -4.12 11.54
N THR A 132 -2.90 -3.19 12.48
CA THR A 132 -4.21 -2.63 12.83
C THR A 132 -4.79 -1.83 11.67
N ARG A 133 -3.96 -1.02 10.99
CA ARG A 133 -4.36 -0.28 9.78
C ARG A 133 -4.73 -1.22 8.65
N THR A 134 -3.96 -2.29 8.43
CA THR A 134 -4.26 -3.30 7.40
C THR A 134 -5.56 -4.04 7.69
N ALA A 135 -5.80 -4.40 8.96
CA ALA A 135 -7.03 -5.03 9.39
C ALA A 135 -8.24 -4.10 9.21
N ALA A 136 -8.10 -2.81 9.55
CA ALA A 136 -9.15 -1.81 9.35
C ALA A 136 -9.47 -1.60 7.87
N VAL A 137 -8.45 -1.50 7.00
CA VAL A 137 -8.63 -1.40 5.55
C VAL A 137 -9.32 -2.65 5.01
N GLY A 138 -8.83 -3.84 5.35
CA GLY A 138 -9.42 -5.10 4.91
C GLY A 138 -10.88 -5.22 5.33
N ALA A 139 -11.20 -4.93 6.60
CA ALA A 139 -12.57 -4.94 7.11
C ALA A 139 -13.47 -3.94 6.38
N LEU A 140 -13.00 -2.71 6.15
CA LEU A 140 -13.76 -1.69 5.44
C LEU A 140 -14.00 -2.08 3.98
N THR A 141 -13.01 -2.67 3.30
CA THR A 141 -13.16 -3.19 1.93
C THR A 141 -14.20 -4.31 1.87
N VAL A 142 -14.24 -5.22 2.84
CA VAL A 142 -15.31 -6.24 2.94
C VAL A 142 -16.68 -5.58 3.10
N VAL A 143 -16.81 -4.62 4.01
CA VAL A 143 -18.09 -3.95 4.30
C VAL A 143 -18.58 -3.18 3.08
N LEU A 144 -17.73 -2.37 2.45
CA LEU A 144 -18.08 -1.62 1.24
C LEU A 144 -18.45 -2.55 0.09
N GLY A 145 -17.73 -3.66 -0.06
CA GLY A 145 -18.05 -4.70 -1.02
C GLY A 145 -19.42 -5.34 -0.78
N ALA A 146 -19.72 -5.71 0.48
CA ALA A 146 -21.00 -6.29 0.85
C ALA A 146 -22.17 -5.29 0.67
N VAL A 147 -21.97 -4.02 1.00
CA VAL A 147 -22.97 -2.96 0.77
C VAL A 147 -23.20 -2.74 -0.72
N ALA A 148 -22.14 -2.74 -1.54
CA ALA A 148 -22.26 -2.62 -3.00
C ALA A 148 -23.02 -3.81 -3.60
N ASP A 149 -22.75 -5.03 -3.14
CA ASP A 149 -23.43 -6.24 -3.59
C ASP A 149 -24.93 -6.23 -3.23
N VAL A 150 -25.27 -5.86 -1.99
CA VAL A 150 -26.66 -5.74 -1.52
C VAL A 150 -27.44 -4.65 -2.24
N THR A 151 -26.81 -3.53 -2.57
CA THR A 151 -27.49 -2.37 -3.18
C THR A 151 -27.63 -2.49 -4.70
N THR A 152 -26.74 -3.22 -5.37
CA THR A 152 -26.71 -3.26 -6.84
C THR A 152 -27.01 -4.63 -7.43
N GLY A 153 -26.91 -5.73 -6.66
CA GLY A 153 -27.14 -7.10 -7.14
C GLY A 153 -26.24 -7.51 -8.30
N ARG A 154 -25.06 -6.88 -8.45
CA ARG A 154 -24.24 -6.88 -9.67
C ARG A 154 -22.84 -7.48 -9.51
N VAL A 155 -22.47 -8.03 -8.35
CA VAL A 155 -21.07 -8.43 -8.12
C VAL A 155 -20.89 -9.95 -8.18
N ASP A 156 -20.49 -10.46 -9.35
CA ASP A 156 -20.11 -11.88 -9.56
C ASP A 156 -18.77 -12.27 -8.88
N VAL A 157 -18.06 -11.32 -8.27
CA VAL A 157 -16.80 -11.56 -7.54
C VAL A 157 -17.04 -11.35 -6.06
N PRO A 158 -16.93 -12.38 -5.19
CA PRO A 158 -17.22 -12.23 -3.77
C PRO A 158 -16.27 -11.17 -3.17
N PRO A 159 -16.77 -10.00 -2.76
CA PRO A 159 -15.94 -8.92 -2.21
C PRO A 159 -15.19 -9.36 -0.94
N ALA A 160 -15.74 -10.40 -0.28
CA ALA A 160 -15.12 -11.11 0.82
C ALA A 160 -13.73 -11.67 0.48
N GLY A 161 -13.48 -12.15 -0.74
CA GLY A 161 -12.18 -12.72 -1.12
C GLY A 161 -11.06 -11.68 -1.16
N LEU A 162 -11.40 -10.46 -1.57
CA LEU A 162 -10.48 -9.32 -1.70
C LEU A 162 -10.12 -8.75 -0.33
N GLY A 163 -11.12 -8.63 0.56
CA GLY A 163 -10.88 -8.25 1.95
C GLY A 163 -10.19 -9.34 2.77
N LEU A 164 -10.47 -10.62 2.51
CA LEU A 164 -9.72 -11.75 3.11
C LEU A 164 -8.27 -11.77 2.65
N ALA A 165 -7.97 -11.46 1.39
CA ALA A 165 -6.61 -11.36 0.89
C ALA A 165 -5.84 -10.21 1.55
N LEU A 166 -6.48 -9.05 1.74
CA LEU A 166 -5.90 -7.92 2.48
C LEU A 166 -5.68 -8.25 3.97
N LEU A 167 -6.63 -8.94 4.60
CA LEU A 167 -6.49 -9.42 5.99
C LEU A 167 -5.36 -10.44 6.12
N ALA A 168 -5.24 -11.39 5.18
CA ALA A 168 -4.16 -12.37 5.15
C ALA A 168 -2.80 -11.70 4.94
N ALA A 169 -2.73 -10.69 4.06
CA ALA A 169 -1.51 -9.91 3.85
C ALA A 169 -1.11 -9.09 5.09
N GLY A 170 -2.08 -8.53 5.83
CA GLY A 170 -1.83 -7.86 7.11
C GLY A 170 -1.38 -8.82 8.22
N ALA A 171 -1.79 -10.08 8.18
CA ALA A 171 -1.41 -11.10 9.17
C ALA A 171 -0.01 -11.68 8.94
N LEU A 172 0.49 -11.68 7.70
CA LEU A 172 1.79 -12.26 7.32
C LEU A 172 2.99 -11.68 8.11
N PRO A 173 3.14 -10.35 8.27
CA PRO A 173 4.20 -9.77 9.09
C PRO A 173 4.13 -10.20 10.57
N TRP A 174 2.92 -10.36 11.11
CA TRP A 174 2.72 -10.77 12.51
C TRP A 174 3.09 -12.24 12.74
N LEU A 175 2.75 -13.12 11.79
CA LEU A 175 3.16 -14.54 11.79
C LEU A 175 4.69 -14.67 11.69
N ALA A 176 5.33 -13.91 10.80
CA ALA A 176 6.78 -13.89 10.66
C ALA A 176 7.48 -13.42 11.96
N GLY A 177 6.92 -12.42 12.66
CA GLY A 177 7.44 -11.93 13.94
C GLY A 177 7.22 -12.88 15.13
N ARG A 178 6.29 -13.84 15.06
CA ARG A 178 6.14 -14.91 16.07
C ARG A 178 7.20 -15.99 15.91
N TRP A 179 7.46 -16.44 14.68
CA TRP A 179 8.44 -17.48 14.40
C TRP A 179 9.88 -17.10 14.78
N LYS A 180 10.25 -15.84 14.56
CA LYS A 180 11.58 -15.33 14.94
C LYS A 180 11.82 -15.34 16.46
N ARG A 181 10.75 -15.20 17.26
CA ARG A 181 10.81 -15.25 18.73
C ARG A 181 10.82 -16.67 19.29
N SER A 182 10.19 -17.63 18.62
CA SER A 182 10.26 -19.05 19.00
C SER A 182 11.60 -19.71 18.62
N GLY A 183 12.30 -19.20 17.60
CA GLY A 183 13.61 -19.73 17.18
C GLY A 183 14.81 -19.18 17.98
N ALA A 184 14.66 -18.08 18.72
CA ALA A 184 15.74 -17.49 19.53
C ALA A 184 15.84 -18.10 20.95
N GLY A 185 15.07 -19.15 21.24
CA GLY A 185 15.04 -19.85 22.53
C GLY A 185 15.70 -21.24 22.51
N HIS A 186 16.52 -21.55 21.51
CA HIS A 186 17.32 -22.77 21.44
C HIS A 186 18.81 -22.45 21.30
#